data_AF-A0A842W1W0-F1
#
_entry.id   AF-A0A842W1W0-F1
#
_cell.length_a   1.000
_cell.length_b   1.000
_cell.length_c   1.000
_cell.angle_alpha   90.00
_cell.angle_beta   90.00
_cell.angle_gamma   90.00
#
_symmetry.space_group_name_H-M   'P 1'
#
loop_
_entity.id
_entity.type
_entity.pdbx_description
1 polymer ?
#
loop_
_entity_poly.entity_id
_entity_poly.type
_entity_poly.pdbx_seq_one_letter_code
_entity_poly.pdbx_strand_id
1 'polypeptide(L)' 'FLVGKTKVIAIEMKDKPGGLNTIAKILGENKINIEYLYAFATTKTAILVVQVNQEHVENALKVLDEHNIKQFKPSEIYNL' A
#
# COMPACT_ATOMS: atom_id res chain seq x y z
N PHE A 1 -25.76 -13.48 -3.42
CA PHE A 1 -24.49 -12.81 -3.75
C PHE A 1 -23.86 -12.33 -2.46
N LEU A 2 -22.71 -12.88 -2.05
CA LEU A 2 -21.96 -12.38 -0.89
C LEU A 2 -20.97 -11.34 -1.42
N VAL A 3 -21.25 -10.06 -1.19
CA VAL A 3 -20.25 -9.01 -1.43
C VAL A 3 -19.30 -8.98 -0.24
N GLY A 4 -18.04 -9.35 -0.45
CA GLY A 4 -17.00 -9.30 0.57
C GLY A 4 -16.30 -7.94 0.52
N LYS A 5 -16.04 -7.33 1.67
CA LYS A 5 -15.15 -6.17 1.78
C LYS A 5 -13.76 -6.66 2.13
N THR A 6 -12.77 -6.23 1.35
CA THR A 6 -11.36 -6.57 1.59
C THR A 6 -10.60 -5.34 2.08
N LYS A 7 -9.74 -5.53 3.08
CA LYS A 7 -8.88 -4.46 3.57
C LYS A 7 -7.69 -4.30 2.64
N VAL A 8 -7.43 -3.05 2.24
CA VAL A 8 -6.29 -2.67 1.42
C VAL A 8 -5.60 -1.45 2.01
N ILE A 9 -4.32 -1.29 1.71
CA ILE A 9 -3.50 -0.17 2.15
C ILE A 9 -3.11 0.63 0.92
N ALA A 10 -3.47 1.92 0.90
CA ALA A 10 -3.06 2.83 -0.15
C ALA A 10 -1.83 3.61 0.31
N ILE A 11 -0.80 3.62 -0.54
CA ILE A 11 0.54 4.07 -0.21
C ILE A 11 1.03 5.04 -1.27
N GLU A 12 1.66 6.13 -0.84
CA GLU A 12 2.37 7.03 -1.74
C GLU A 12 3.73 6.44 -2.16
N MET A 13 3.99 6.40 -3.45
CA MET A 13 5.28 5.99 -4.00
C MET A 13 5.88 7.05 -4.91
N LYS A 14 7.21 6.98 -5.07
CA LYS A 14 7.91 7.84 -6.03
C LYS A 14 7.55 7.42 -7.44
N ASP A 15 7.13 8.37 -8.28
CA ASP A 15 6.86 8.15 -9.71
C ASP A 15 8.16 8.09 -10.52
N LYS A 16 8.98 7.06 -10.23
CA LYS A 16 10.23 6.77 -10.93
C LYS A 16 10.57 5.29 -10.82
N PRO A 17 11.45 4.77 -11.69
CA PRO A 17 11.95 3.41 -11.55
C PRO A 17 12.45 3.12 -10.14
N GLY A 18 11.96 2.01 -9.56
CA GLY A 18 12.29 1.59 -8.19
C GLY A 18 11.35 2.09 -7.08
N GLY A 19 10.32 2.89 -7.39
CA GLY A 19 9.29 3.31 -6.43
C GLY A 19 8.59 2.12 -5.77
N LEU A 20 8.02 1.22 -6.58
CA LEU A 20 7.41 -0.03 -6.11
C LEU A 20 8.42 -0.93 -5.38
N ASN A 21 9.64 -1.07 -5.91
CA ASN A 21 10.68 -1.90 -5.32
C ASN A 21 10.99 -1.48 -3.88
N THR A 22 10.97 -0.18 -3.58
CA THR A 22 11.22 0.34 -2.24
C THR A 22 10.16 -0.19 -1.26
N ILE A 23 8.88 -0.09 -1.61
CA ILE A 23 7.78 -0.57 -0.76
C ILE A 23 7.79 -2.10 -0.66
N ALA A 24 7.93 -2.79 -1.78
CA ALA A 24 7.95 -4.25 -1.82
C ALA A 24 9.10 -4.84 -1.00
N LYS A 25 10.28 -4.21 -1.04
CA LYS A 25 11.43 -4.61 -0.24
C LYS A 25 11.17 -4.46 1.26
N ILE A 26 10.63 -3.32 1.69
CA ILE A 26 10.29 -3.06 3.10
C ILE A 26 9.30 -4.12 3.61
N LEU A 27 8.23 -4.40 2.85
CA LEU A 27 7.25 -5.42 3.22
C LEU A 27 7.87 -6.82 3.26
N GLY A 28 8.68 -7.17 2.26
CA GLY A 28 9.37 -8.46 2.18
C GLY A 28 10.37 -8.70 3.31
N GLU A 29 11.18 -7.71 3.68
CA GLU A 29 12.13 -7.79 4.81
C GLU A 29 11.42 -8.01 6.15
N ASN A 30 10.19 -7.50 6.27
CA ASN A 30 9.32 -7.69 7.43
C ASN A 30 8.40 -8.91 7.32
N LYS A 31 8.64 -9.81 6.35
CA LYS A 31 7.87 -11.04 6.10
C LYS A 31 6.37 -10.81 5.86
N ILE A 32 6.02 -9.65 5.31
CA ILE A 32 4.64 -9.31 4.94
C ILE A 32 4.45 -9.67 3.47
N ASN A 33 3.65 -10.71 3.22
CA ASN A 33 3.32 -11.11 1.86
C ASN A 33 2.28 -10.18 1.23
N ILE A 34 2.53 -9.79 -0.01
CA ILE A 34 1.57 -9.05 -0.84
C ILE A 34 0.70 -10.08 -1.58
N GLU A 35 -0.61 -10.02 -1.37
CA GLU A 35 -1.56 -10.93 -2.04
C GLU A 35 -1.99 -10.37 -3.40
N TYR A 36 -2.19 -9.06 -3.44
CA TYR A 36 -2.63 -8.35 -4.63
C TYR A 36 -2.14 -6.92 -4.56
N LEU A 37 -1.78 -6.34 -5.70
CA LEU A 37 -1.43 -4.94 -5.78
C LEU A 37 -1.94 -4.35 -7.09
N TYR A 38 -2.25 -3.06 -7.06
CA TYR A 38 -2.43 -2.25 -8.24
C TYR A 38 -1.83 -0.87 -8.00
N ALA A 39 -1.29 -0.27 -9.05
CA ALA A 39 -0.65 1.03 -8.98
C ALA A 39 -1.21 1.93 -10.08
N PHE A 40 -1.33 3.22 -9.76
CA PHE A 40 -1.71 4.23 -10.73
C PHE A 40 -0.97 5.53 -10.44
N ALA A 41 -0.64 6.25 -11.50
CA ALA A 41 -0.02 7.56 -11.43
C ALA A 41 -1.10 8.64 -11.57
N THR A 42 -1.00 9.67 -10.73
CA THR A 42 -1.76 10.91 -10.86
C THR A 42 -0.81 12.01 -11.36
N THR A 43 -1.33 13.19 -11.68
CA THR A 43 -0.50 14.34 -12.09
C THR A 43 0.47 14.83 -11.02
N LYS A 44 0.28 14.43 -9.75
CA LYS A 44 1.10 14.90 -8.62
C LYS A 44 1.91 13.80 -7.94
N THR A 45 1.42 12.55 -7.96
CA THR A 45 2.03 11.45 -7.21
C THR A 45 1.63 10.08 -7.78
N ALA A 46 2.42 9.05 -7.50
CA ALA A 46 2.07 7.68 -7.80
C ALA A 46 1.54 6.98 -6.54
N ILE A 47 0.43 6.27 -6.71
CA ILE A 47 -0.26 5.59 -5.62
C ILE A 47 -0.19 4.09 -5.87
N LEU A 48 0.22 3.37 -4.84
CA LEU A 48 0.23 1.92 -4.80
C LEU A 48 -0.82 1.46 -3.80
N VAL A 49 -1.79 0.67 -4.26
CA VAL A 49 -2.75 0.02 -3.38
C VAL A 49 -2.39 -1.45 -3.26
N VAL A 50 -2.20 -1.89 -2.02
CA VAL A 50 -1.71 -3.22 -1.68
C VAL A 50 -2.72 -3.92 -0.79
N GLN A 51 -3.05 -5.15 -1.15
CA GLN A 51 -3.71 -6.11 -0.28
C GLN A 51 -2.66 -7.01 0.35
N VAL A 52 -2.73 -7.14 1.66
CA VAL A 52 -1.93 -8.08 2.45
C VAL A 52 -2.86 -8.98 3.24
N ASN A 53 -2.33 -10.09 3.76
CA ASN A 53 -3.09 -10.96 4.65
C ASN A 53 -3.67 -10.16 5.82
N GLN A 54 -4.93 -10.45 6.19
CA GLN A 54 -5.66 -9.73 7.23
C GLN A 54 -4.94 -9.71 8.58
N GLU A 55 -4.19 -10.76 8.92
CA GLU A 55 -3.39 -10.85 10.14
C GLU A 55 -2.18 -9.90 10.12
N HIS A 56 -1.72 -9.49 8.94
CA HIS A 56 -0.56 -8.64 8.75
C HIS A 56 -0.88 -7.17 8.47
N VAL A 57 -2.16 -6.78 8.36
CA VAL A 57 -2.54 -5.39 8.04
C VAL A 57 -2.00 -4.40 9.08
N GLU A 58 -2.15 -4.70 10.37
CA GLU A 58 -1.67 -3.80 11.43
C GLU A 58 -0.14 -3.73 11.45
N ASN A 59 0.54 -4.85 11.23
CA ASN A 59 2.00 -4.89 11.15
C ASN A 59 2.51 -4.11 9.94
N ALA A 60 1.86 -4.24 8.78
CA ALA A 60 2.20 -3.51 7.58
C ALA A 60 2.07 -2.00 7.78
N LEU A 61 1.01 -1.53 8.42
CA LEU A 61 0.84 -0.11 8.73
C LEU A 61 1.97 0.42 9.64
N LYS A 62 2.34 -0.34 10.68
CA LYS A 62 3.45 0.03 11.58
C LYS A 62 4.79 0.11 10.85
N VAL A 63 5.13 -0.93 10.07
CA VAL A 63 6.37 -0.98 9.30
C VAL A 63 6.44 0.17 8.30
N LEU A 64 5.33 0.49 7.63
CA LEU A 64 5.27 1.62 6.70
C LEU A 64 5.46 2.97 7.43
N ASP A 65 4.90 3.12 8.63
CA ASP A 65 5.06 4.31 9.46
C ASP A 65 6.52 4.49 9.92
N GLU A 66 7.17 3.42 10.41
CA GLU A 66 8.59 3.40 10.80
C GLU A 66 9.53 3.81 9.66
N HIS A 67 9.18 3.45 8.42
CA HIS A 67 9.94 3.79 7.22
C HIS A 67 9.56 5.15 6.61
N ASN A 68 8.74 5.96 7.31
CA ASN A 68 8.24 7.26 6.85
C ASN A 68 7.53 7.20 5.49
N ILE A 69 6.84 6.09 5.23
CA ILE A 69 6.06 5.89 4.01
C ILE A 69 4.63 6.38 4.24
N LYS A 70 4.23 7.39 3.47
CA LYS A 70 2.91 7.99 3.59
C LYS A 70 1.82 7.02 3.13
N GLN A 71 0.85 6.83 4.00
CA GLN A 71 -0.36 6.03 3.74
C GLN A 71 -1.54 6.98 3.57
N PHE A 72 -2.46 6.66 2.67
CA PHE A 72 -3.68 7.44 2.47
C PHE A 72 -4.82 6.89 3.33
N LYS A 73 -5.63 7.81 3.89
CA LYS A 73 -6.91 7.46 4.50
C LYS A 73 -7.95 7.12 3.43
N PRO A 74 -8.96 6.30 3.73
CA PRO A 74 -10.03 5.97 2.78
C PRO A 74 -10.69 7.21 2.15
N SER A 75 -10.88 8.27 2.94
CA SER A 75 -11.45 9.55 2.48
C SER A 75 -10.60 10.29 1.45
N GLU A 76 -9.28 10.08 1.45
CA GLU A 76 -8.38 10.69 0.47
C GLU A 76 -8.41 9.91 -0.86
N ILE A 77 -8.65 8.60 -0.80
CA ILE A 77 -8.71 7.72 -1.97
C ILE A 77 -10.06 7.76 -2.67
N TYR A 78 -11.17 7.82 -1.93
CA TYR A 78 -12.51 7.86 -2.55
C TYR A 78 -12.84 9.18 -3.25
N ASN A 79 -12.02 10.22 -3.06
CA ASN A 79 -12.18 11.54 -3.65
C ASN A 79 -11.07 11.91 -4.66
N LEU A 80 -10.25 10.93 -5.06
CA LEU A 80 -9.22 11.06 -6.10
C LEU A 80 -9.84 10.88 -7.49
#